data_AF-A0A920W0J6-F1
#
_entry.id   AF-A0A920W0J6-F1
#
_cell.length_a   1.000
_cell.length_b   1.000
_cell.length_c   1.000
_cell.angle_alpha   90.00
_cell.angle_beta   90.00
_cell.angle_gamma   90.00
#
_symmetry.space_group_name_H-M   'P 1'
#
loop_
_entity.id
_entity.type
_entity.pdbx_description
1 polymer ?
#
loop_
_entity_poly.entity_id
_entity_poly.type
_entity_poly.pdbx_seq_one_letter_code
_entity_poly.pdbx_strand_id
1 'polypeptide(L)'
;MNIPIPAEEVSDGKITFKKKFKIMQMICGMHEFMQTWGYRVQNPYYAQTKIDGNFKIDNIPPGEYKVTAWHYLIKRQSQKVKIAAGETFDLNFEFDADKVIRPFYETIKSGRIKKDAVYPGTAKGKELGR
;
A
#
# COMPACT_ATOMS: atom_id res chain seq x y z
N MET A 1 -9.55 -12.30 22.15
CA MET A 1 -10.02 -10.91 22.28
C MET A 1 -10.48 -10.44 20.92
N ASN A 2 -11.79 -10.36 20.71
CA ASN A 2 -12.42 -9.80 19.50
C ASN A 2 -13.51 -8.82 19.95
N ILE A 3 -13.10 -7.85 20.79
CA ILE A 3 -14.00 -6.79 21.25
C ILE A 3 -13.85 -5.66 20.22
N PRO A 4 -14.95 -5.19 19.60
CA PRO A 4 -14.90 -4.09 18.65
C PRO A 4 -14.36 -2.84 19.34
N ILE A 5 -13.38 -2.19 18.71
CA ILE A 5 -12.88 -0.89 19.15
C ILE A 5 -13.96 0.15 18.79
N PRO A 6 -14.44 0.95 19.75
CA PRO A 6 -15.34 2.07 19.48
C PRO A 6 -14.77 3.03 18.43
N ALA A 7 -15.62 3.71 17.66
CA ALA A 7 -15.17 4.56 16.55
C ALA A 7 -14.29 5.74 17.00
N GLU A 8 -14.41 6.15 18.25
CA GLU A 8 -13.70 7.25 18.88
C GLU A 8 -12.40 6.81 19.59
N GLU A 9 -12.12 5.50 19.67
CA GLU A 9 -10.97 4.96 20.38
C GLU A 9 -9.84 4.54 19.42
N VAL A 10 -8.60 4.81 19.84
CA VAL A 10 -7.40 4.34 19.17
C VAL A 10 -6.80 3.22 20.01
N SER A 11 -6.47 2.09 19.37
CA SER A 11 -5.71 1.02 20.00
C SER A 11 -4.30 1.00 19.42
N ASP A 12 -3.31 1.13 20.29
CA ASP A 12 -1.92 1.03 19.93
C ASP A 12 -1.38 -0.39 20.13
N GLY A 13 -0.52 -0.83 19.22
CA GLY A 13 0.11 -2.15 19.28
C GLY A 13 1.53 -2.11 18.72
N LYS A 14 2.42 -2.94 19.28
CA LYS A 14 3.79 -3.13 18.74
C LYS A 14 3.81 -4.31 17.78
N ILE A 15 4.29 -4.07 16.57
CA ILE A 15 4.48 -5.10 15.55
C ILE A 15 5.96 -5.47 15.48
N THR A 16 6.28 -6.71 15.86
CA THR A 16 7.65 -7.22 15.82
C THR A 16 7.85 -8.11 14.60
N PHE A 17 8.64 -7.64 13.63
CA PHE A 17 9.00 -8.44 12.46
C PHE A 17 10.08 -9.46 12.80
N LYS A 18 9.81 -10.75 12.55
CA LYS A 18 10.86 -11.78 12.51
C LYS A 18 11.82 -11.49 11.34
N LYS A 19 13.13 -11.73 11.48
CA LYS A 19 14.20 -11.34 10.53
C LYS A 19 13.87 -11.60 9.04
N LYS A 20 13.14 -12.67 8.73
CA LYS A 20 12.85 -13.14 7.36
C LYS A 20 11.64 -12.44 6.72
N PHE A 21 10.77 -11.84 7.53
CA PHE A 21 9.49 -11.30 7.07
C PHE A 21 9.59 -9.80 6.83
N LYS A 22 8.99 -9.37 5.72
CA LYS A 22 8.96 -7.97 5.29
C LYS A 22 7.55 -7.43 5.10
N ILE A 23 6.53 -8.28 5.14
CA ILE A 23 5.14 -7.90 4.92
C ILE A 23 4.40 -8.11 6.23
N MET A 24 3.57 -7.14 6.59
CA MET A 24 2.58 -7.26 7.65
C MET A 24 1.21 -7.02 7.04
N GLN A 25 0.25 -7.84 7.45
CA GLN A 25 -1.16 -7.66 7.14
C GLN A 25 -1.89 -7.56 8.48
N MET A 26 -2.72 -6.54 8.62
CA MET A 26 -3.66 -6.40 9.72
C MET A 26 -5.06 -6.50 9.12
N ILE A 27 -5.88 -7.40 9.67
CA ILE A 27 -7.22 -7.68 9.19
C ILE A 27 -8.20 -7.69 10.37
N CYS A 28 -9.40 -7.17 10.16
CA CYS A 28 -10.48 -7.31 11.12
C CYS A 28 -10.95 -8.78 11.20
N GLY A 29 -11.16 -9.31 12.41
CA GLY A 29 -11.62 -10.68 12.61
C GLY A 29 -13.07 -10.95 12.15
N MET A 30 -13.82 -9.91 11.79
CA MET A 30 -15.22 -10.01 11.35
C MET A 30 -15.44 -9.52 9.92
N HIS A 31 -14.66 -8.53 9.48
CA HIS A 31 -14.83 -7.86 8.20
C HIS A 31 -13.59 -8.05 7.34
N GLU A 32 -13.62 -9.02 6.43
CA GLU A 32 -12.50 -9.37 5.55
C GLU A 32 -12.04 -8.22 4.63
N PHE A 33 -12.91 -7.23 4.36
CA PHE A 33 -12.56 -6.03 3.61
C PHE A 33 -11.81 -4.98 4.44
N MET A 34 -11.88 -5.05 5.77
CA MET A 34 -11.16 -4.14 6.66
C MET A 34 -9.76 -4.69 6.90
N GLN A 35 -8.86 -4.33 5.99
CA GLN A 35 -7.46 -4.73 6.06
C GLN A 35 -6.53 -3.58 5.72
N THR A 36 -5.33 -3.66 6.26
CA THR A 36 -4.20 -2.81 5.86
C THR A 36 -2.95 -3.66 5.71
N TRP A 37 -2.06 -3.20 4.85
CA TRP A 37 -0.82 -3.89 4.53
C TRP A 37 0.36 -2.94 4.73
N GLY A 38 1.43 -3.47 5.29
CA GLY A 38 2.68 -2.74 5.49
C GLY A 38 3.86 -3.50 4.88
N TYR A 39 4.78 -2.75 4.27
CA TYR A 39 6.05 -3.28 3.78
C TYR A 39 7.21 -2.68 4.57
N ARG A 40 8.02 -3.55 5.19
CA ARG A 40 9.21 -3.16 5.95
C ARG A 40 10.36 -2.86 5.00
N VAL A 41 10.71 -1.59 4.88
CA VAL A 41 11.93 -1.11 4.21
C VAL A 41 13.08 -1.05 5.22
N GLN A 42 14.28 -1.45 4.79
CA GLN A 42 15.48 -1.55 5.65
C GLN A 42 16.46 -0.38 5.46
N ASN A 43 16.09 0.62 4.67
CA ASN A 43 16.88 1.79 4.34
C ASN A 43 15.97 3.03 4.34
N PRO A 44 16.52 4.26 4.37
CA PRO A 44 15.71 5.48 4.42
C PRO A 44 15.12 5.88 3.05
N TYR A 45 15.48 5.19 1.97
CA TYR A 45 15.11 5.55 0.59
C TYR A 45 13.84 4.82 0.17
N TYR A 46 12.69 5.39 0.53
CA TYR A 46 11.38 4.90 0.12
C TYR A 46 10.44 6.06 -0.18
N ALA A 47 9.43 5.79 -1.00
CA ALA A 47 8.32 6.69 -1.25
C ALA A 47 7.03 5.88 -1.32
N GLN A 48 5.95 6.47 -0.81
CA GLN A 48 4.61 5.99 -1.07
C GLN A 48 4.06 6.73 -2.30
N THR A 49 3.55 5.97 -3.25
CA THR A 49 2.94 6.53 -4.45
C THR A 49 1.68 7.33 -4.09
N LYS A 50 1.52 8.49 -4.70
CA LYS A 50 0.31 9.31 -4.61
C LYS A 50 -0.82 8.73 -5.46
N ILE A 51 -2.01 9.30 -5.34
CA ILE A 51 -3.21 8.84 -6.06
C ILE A 51 -3.08 8.95 -7.59
N ASP A 52 -2.26 9.89 -8.07
CA ASP A 52 -1.93 10.12 -9.47
C ASP A 52 -0.83 9.17 -10.00
N GLY A 53 -0.32 8.25 -9.17
CA GLY A 53 0.77 7.35 -9.54
C GLY A 53 2.17 7.94 -9.39
N ASN A 54 2.30 9.22 -9.01
CA ASN A 54 3.58 9.88 -8.88
C ASN A 54 4.30 9.50 -7.58
N PHE A 55 5.62 9.36 -7.65
CA PHE A 55 6.51 9.16 -6.51
C PHE A 55 7.80 9.94 -6.71
N LYS A 56 8.47 10.30 -5.61
CA LYS A 56 9.76 11.00 -5.63
C LYS A 56 10.58 10.53 -4.45
N ILE A 57 11.84 10.16 -4.70
CA ILE A 57 12.82 9.78 -3.67
C ILE A 57 14.02 10.70 -3.85
N ASP A 58 14.25 11.55 -2.88
CA ASP A 58 15.33 12.56 -2.91
C ASP A 58 16.58 12.09 -2.17
N ASN A 59 17.67 12.83 -2.39
CA ASN A 59 18.94 12.67 -1.67
C ASN A 59 19.55 11.26 -1.78
N ILE A 60 19.39 10.60 -2.92
CA ILE A 60 20.02 9.30 -3.18
C ILE A 60 21.50 9.55 -3.53
N PRO A 61 22.45 8.95 -2.79
CA PRO A 61 23.86 9.05 -3.13
C PRO A 61 24.17 8.46 -4.51
N PRO A 62 25.27 8.85 -5.16
CA PRO A 62 25.67 8.24 -6.42
C PRO A 62 26.00 6.75 -6.25
N GLY A 63 25.53 5.91 -7.17
CA GLY A 63 25.75 4.47 -7.09
C GLY A 63 24.82 3.63 -7.95
N GLU A 64 24.96 2.32 -7.83
CA GLU A 64 24.09 1.34 -8.48
C GLU A 64 23.05 0.81 -7.48
N TYR A 65 21.78 0.93 -7.84
CA TYR A 65 20.66 0.60 -6.98
C TYR A 65 19.69 -0.34 -7.67
N LYS A 66 18.96 -1.11 -6.85
CA LYS A 66 17.81 -1.89 -7.28
C LYS A 66 16.55 -1.28 -6.70
N VAL A 67 15.82 -0.54 -7.53
CA VAL A 67 14.52 0.04 -7.15
C VAL A 67 13.46 -1.05 -7.25
N THR A 68 12.57 -1.10 -6.26
CA THR A 68 11.58 -2.17 -6.14
C THR A 68 10.21 -1.57 -5.84
N ALA A 69 9.27 -1.70 -6.78
CA ALA A 69 7.89 -1.27 -6.62
C ALA A 69 7.03 -2.44 -6.12
N TRP A 70 6.31 -2.22 -5.03
CA TRP A 70 5.48 -3.23 -4.37
C TRP A 70 4.04 -2.77 -4.23
N HIS A 71 3.12 -3.67 -4.57
CA HIS A 71 1.69 -3.55 -4.31
C HIS A 71 1.22 -4.86 -3.69
N TYR A 72 0.33 -4.82 -2.70
CA TYR A 72 -0.05 -6.01 -1.93
C TYR A 72 -0.73 -7.10 -2.77
N LEU A 73 -1.45 -6.72 -3.83
CA LEU A 73 -2.13 -7.64 -4.75
C LEU A 73 -1.31 -8.06 -5.97
N ILE A 74 -0.19 -7.38 -6.26
CA ILE A 74 0.51 -7.54 -7.54
C ILE A 74 1.95 -7.99 -7.28
N LYS A 75 2.46 -8.84 -8.17
CA LYS A 75 3.85 -9.28 -8.10
C LYS A 75 4.76 -8.05 -8.18
N ARG A 76 5.60 -7.92 -7.15
CA ARG A 76 6.60 -6.87 -7.03
C ARG A 76 7.51 -6.81 -8.25
N GLN A 77 7.72 -5.61 -8.77
CA GLN A 77 8.63 -5.35 -9.87
C GLN A 77 9.94 -4.76 -9.37
N SER A 78 11.03 -4.99 -10.10
CA SER A 78 12.33 -4.41 -9.74
C SER A 78 13.10 -4.01 -10.98
N GLN A 79 13.75 -2.86 -10.91
CA GLN A 79 14.61 -2.34 -11.96
C GLN A 79 15.96 -1.94 -11.37
N LYS A 80 17.03 -2.15 -12.13
CA LYS A 80 18.38 -1.71 -11.75
C LYS A 80 18.61 -0.33 -12.35
N VAL A 81 19.14 0.59 -11.55
CA VAL A 81 19.46 1.95 -11.96
C VAL A 81 20.84 2.34 -11.50
N LYS A 82 21.49 3.20 -12.27
CA LYS A 82 22.76 3.83 -11.91
C LYS A 82 22.50 5.33 -11.83
N ILE A 83 22.77 5.90 -10.66
CA ILE A 83 22.53 7.32 -10.37
C ILE A 83 23.88 8.02 -10.31
N ALA A 84 24.12 9.01 -11.18
CA ALA A 84 25.28 9.89 -11.07
C ALA A 84 25.02 11.03 -10.08
N ALA A 85 26.08 11.74 -9.68
CA ALA A 85 25.97 12.83 -8.72
C ALA A 85 25.12 13.99 -9.26
N GLY A 86 24.05 14.33 -8.53
CA GLY A 86 23.14 15.42 -8.89
C GLY A 86 22.19 15.12 -10.05
N GLU A 87 22.16 13.87 -10.53
CA GLU A 87 21.29 13.47 -11.63
C GLU A 87 19.87 13.15 -11.14
N THR A 88 18.87 13.57 -11.92
CA THR A 88 17.48 13.12 -11.74
C THR A 88 17.24 11.97 -12.72
N PHE A 89 16.70 10.86 -12.21
CA PHE A 89 16.45 9.67 -13.01
C PHE A 89 14.96 9.32 -12.96
N ASP A 90 14.31 9.32 -14.12
CA ASP A 90 12.89 8.97 -14.24
C ASP A 90 12.70 7.46 -14.35
N LEU A 91 11.73 6.95 -13.59
CA LEU A 91 11.42 5.52 -13.50
C LEU A 91 9.92 5.30 -13.59
N ASN A 92 9.52 4.42 -14.50
CA ASN A 92 8.13 4.00 -14.64
C ASN A 92 7.99 2.51 -14.35
N PHE A 93 6.97 2.18 -13.55
CA PHE A 93 6.55 0.82 -13.24
C PHE A 93 5.12 0.63 -13.73
N GLU A 94 4.89 -0.36 -14.58
CA GLU A 94 3.57 -0.67 -15.11
C GLU A 94 3.01 -1.91 -14.43
N PHE A 95 1.88 -1.74 -13.75
CA PHE A 95 1.15 -2.84 -13.12
C PHE A 95 -0.14 -3.11 -13.88
N ASP A 96 -0.25 -4.32 -14.41
CA ASP A 96 -1.46 -4.80 -15.07
C ASP A 96 -2.51 -5.18 -14.03
N ALA A 97 -3.53 -4.32 -13.87
CA ALA A 97 -4.62 -4.52 -12.92
C ALA A 97 -5.59 -5.63 -13.34
N ASP A 98 -5.69 -5.95 -14.63
CA ASP A 98 -6.62 -6.97 -15.14
C ASP A 98 -6.18 -8.39 -14.73
N LYS A 99 -4.88 -8.56 -14.48
CA LYS A 99 -4.31 -9.81 -13.94
C LYS A 99 -4.54 -9.99 -12.44
N VAL A 100 -5.14 -9.01 -11.76
CA VAL A 100 -5.37 -9.06 -10.31
C VAL A 100 -6.67 -9.79 -10.01
N ILE A 101 -6.55 -11.00 -9.45
CA ILE A 101 -7.69 -11.69 -8.86
C ILE A 101 -8.01 -10.99 -7.53
N ARG A 102 -8.99 -10.08 -7.57
CA ARG A 102 -9.53 -9.50 -6.34
C ARG A 102 -10.23 -10.59 -5.55
N PRO A 103 -9.98 -10.70 -4.23
CA PRO A 103 -10.68 -11.69 -3.43
C PRO A 103 -12.20 -11.43 -3.48
N PHE A 104 -12.98 -12.51 -3.43
CA PHE A 104 -14.43 -12.49 -3.72
C PHE A 104 -15.18 -11.38 -2.98
N TYR A 105 -14.82 -11.09 -1.73
CA TYR A 105 -15.44 -10.03 -0.94
C TYR A 105 -15.27 -8.60 -1.47
N GLU A 106 -14.24 -8.33 -2.26
CA GLU A 106 -14.05 -7.04 -2.94
C GLU A 106 -14.86 -6.96 -4.26
N THR A 107 -15.39 -8.09 -4.75
CA THR A 107 -16.18 -8.18 -5.99
C THR A 107 -17.67 -8.42 -5.75
N ILE A 108 -18.08 -8.66 -4.50
CA ILE A 108 -19.50 -8.73 -4.11
C ILE A 108 -20.16 -7.36 -4.35
N LYS A 109 -20.91 -7.25 -5.44
CA LYS A 109 -21.77 -6.09 -5.75
C LYS A 109 -22.98 -5.96 -4.81
N SER A 110 -23.36 -7.05 -4.12
CA SER A 110 -24.55 -7.09 -3.26
C SER A 110 -24.18 -6.96 -1.78
N GLY A 111 -24.32 -5.75 -1.24
CA GLY A 111 -24.90 -5.57 0.10
C GLY A 111 -23.99 -5.17 1.26
N ARG A 112 -22.66 -5.07 1.10
CA ARG A 112 -21.77 -4.63 2.21
C ARG A 112 -20.94 -3.37 1.94
N ILE A 113 -20.57 -3.12 0.70
CA ILE A 113 -19.94 -1.87 0.26
C ILE A 113 -21.03 -1.06 -0.41
N LYS A 114 -21.39 0.10 0.15
CA LYS A 114 -22.39 0.95 -0.49
C LYS A 114 -21.87 1.41 -1.86
N LYS A 115 -22.76 1.59 -2.84
CA LYS A 115 -22.37 2.01 -4.21
C LYS A 115 -21.64 3.36 -4.25
N ASP A 116 -21.81 4.20 -3.23
CA ASP A 116 -21.19 5.50 -3.01
C ASP A 116 -19.86 5.43 -2.23
N ALA A 117 -19.39 4.24 -1.83
CA ALA A 117 -18.09 4.09 -1.18
C ALA A 117 -16.97 4.21 -2.23
N VAL A 118 -16.57 5.45 -2.53
CA VAL A 118 -15.48 5.76 -3.47
C VAL A 118 -14.11 5.26 -2.92
N TYR A 119 -13.97 5.12 -1.60
CA TYR A 119 -12.73 4.71 -0.93
C TYR A 119 -12.94 3.65 0.16
N PRO A 120 -12.14 2.58 0.21
CA PRO A 120 -12.05 1.72 1.38
C PRO A 120 -11.36 2.48 2.52
N GLY A 121 -12.04 2.66 3.66
CA GLY A 121 -11.47 3.25 4.88
C GLY A 121 -12.03 4.62 5.31
N THR A 122 -12.88 5.27 4.51
CA THR A 122 -13.59 6.48 4.96
C THR A 122 -14.95 6.11 5.54
N ALA A 123 -15.08 6.09 6.87
CA ALA A 123 -16.36 5.90 7.57
C ALA A 123 -17.36 7.05 7.32
N LYS A 124 -16.90 8.16 6.73
CA LYS A 124 -17.75 9.22 6.19
C LYS A 124 -17.22 9.57 4.81
N GLY A 125 -18.00 9.25 3.78
CA GLY A 125 -17.74 9.68 2.41
C GLY A 125 -17.63 11.20 2.39
N LYS A 126 -16.40 11.71 2.26
CA LYS A 126 -16.20 13.06 1.78
C LYS A 126 -16.19 12.91 0.26
N GLU A 127 -17.30 13.31 -0.38
CA GLU A 127 -17.33 13.50 -1.82
C GLU A 127 -16.20 14.47 -2.18
N LEU A 128 -15.14 13.94 -2.78
CA LEU A 128 -14.22 14.74 -3.56
C LEU A 128 -14.91 14.91 -4.91
N GLY A 129 -15.29 16.16 -5.17
CA GLY A 129 -16.22 16.57 -6.22
C GLY A 129 -15.86 16.15 -7.63
N ARG A 130 -16.86 16.36 -8.49
CA ARG A 130 -16.82 16.28 -9.96
C ARG A 130 -15.54 16.81 -10.58
#